data_AF-A0A832Y3H7-F1
#
_entry.id   AF-A0A832Y3H7-F1
#
_cell.length_a   1.000
_cell.length_b   1.000
_cell.length_c   1.000
_cell.angle_alpha   90.00
_cell.angle_beta   90.00
_cell.angle_gamma   90.00
#
_symmetry.space_group_name_H-M   'P 1'
#
loop_
_entity.id
_entity.type
_entity.pdbx_description
1 polymer ?
#
loop_
_entity_poly.entity_id
_entity_poly.type
_entity_poly.pdbx_seq_one_letter_code
_entity_poly.pdbx_strand_id
1 'polypeptide(L)'
;MSLPRRAMEQMGFAVCCLTCDAADVAGSERCRVCIESHARARERLTSGPASSKAERLAREFVTMLAEPSKHIDDTIHGESMLVYQRLIDAHQGIEEATTIEQVEARFARQRRKQDRSLIKDVANQSPWAKRPPDAAEREEMLAMFGVEKPQEVPTWDDLIAEIGELLEED
;
A
#
# COMPACT_ATOMS: atom_id res chain seq x y z
N MET A 1 -33.39 -13.03 9.82
CA MET A 1 -32.69 -11.92 9.13
C MET A 1 -32.05 -12.50 7.89
N SER A 2 -32.15 -11.83 6.74
CA SER A 2 -31.50 -12.31 5.52
C SER A 2 -30.00 -12.04 5.57
N LEU A 3 -29.18 -13.03 5.19
CA LEU A 3 -27.76 -12.80 5.02
C LEU A 3 -27.52 -11.81 3.86
N PRO A 4 -26.60 -10.85 4.01
CA PRO A 4 -26.17 -9.98 2.94
C PRO A 4 -25.82 -10.74 1.67
N ARG A 5 -26.40 -10.28 0.56
CA ARG A 5 -26.02 -10.76 -0.76
C ARG A 5 -24.67 -10.13 -1.11
N ARG A 6 -23.75 -10.92 -1.66
CA ARG A 6 -22.41 -10.45 -2.08
C ARG A 6 -22.46 -9.17 -2.93
N ALA A 7 -23.45 -9.04 -3.82
CA ALA A 7 -23.64 -7.83 -4.61
C ALA A 7 -23.91 -6.58 -3.75
N MET A 8 -24.73 -6.72 -2.70
CA MET A 8 -25.02 -5.63 -1.76
C MET A 8 -23.82 -5.30 -0.89
N GLU A 9 -23.07 -6.30 -0.42
CA GLU A 9 -21.82 -6.10 0.32
C GLU A 9 -20.79 -5.30 -0.51
N GLN A 10 -20.56 -5.70 -1.76
CA GLN A 10 -19.63 -5.01 -2.66
C GLN A 10 -20.03 -3.57 -2.97
N MET A 11 -21.32 -3.24 -2.90
CA MET A 11 -21.82 -1.88 -3.10
C MET A 11 -21.77 -1.02 -1.82
N GLY A 12 -21.47 -1.60 -0.66
CA GLY A 12 -21.54 -0.91 0.65
C GLY A 12 -22.95 -0.84 1.23
N PHE A 13 -23.85 -1.75 0.84
CA PHE A 13 -25.24 -1.79 1.30
C PHE A 13 -25.57 -3.08 2.06
N ALA A 14 -24.60 -3.68 2.74
CA ALA A 14 -24.81 -4.88 3.56
C ALA A 14 -25.91 -4.66 4.61
N VAL A 15 -25.93 -3.48 5.24
CA VAL A 15 -26.92 -3.06 6.24
C VAL A 15 -28.36 -3.24 5.73
N CYS A 16 -28.63 -2.90 4.46
CA CYS A 16 -29.96 -3.03 3.87
C CYS A 16 -30.47 -4.48 3.94
N CYS A 17 -29.61 -5.46 3.69
CA CYS A 17 -29.97 -6.87 3.82
C CYS A 17 -30.12 -7.30 5.29
N LEU A 18 -29.27 -6.80 6.18
CA LEU A 18 -29.32 -7.13 7.61
C LEU A 18 -30.60 -6.63 8.27
N THR A 19 -31.13 -5.51 7.80
CA THR A 19 -32.41 -4.94 8.27
C THR A 19 -33.62 -5.46 7.49
N CYS A 20 -33.44 -6.36 6.52
CA CYS A 20 -34.51 -6.86 5.68
C CYS A 20 -35.28 -8.00 6.35
N ASP A 21 -36.61 -7.99 6.20
CA ASP A 21 -37.55 -9.01 6.68
C ASP A 21 -37.74 -10.17 5.68
N ALA A 22 -37.12 -10.10 4.50
CA ALA A 22 -37.22 -11.16 3.51
C ALA A 22 -36.60 -12.48 4.00
N ALA A 23 -37.22 -13.61 3.61
CA ALA A 23 -36.63 -14.92 3.84
C ALA A 23 -35.30 -15.05 3.09
N ASP A 24 -34.33 -15.76 3.70
CA ASP A 24 -33.03 -15.99 3.09
C ASP A 24 -33.07 -17.12 2.05
N VAL A 25 -33.77 -16.85 0.94
CA VAL A 25 -33.86 -17.76 -0.20
C VAL A 25 -33.04 -17.17 -1.35
N ALA A 26 -32.02 -17.91 -1.78
CA ALA A 26 -31.20 -17.53 -2.93
C ALA A 26 -32.06 -17.41 -4.19
N GLY A 27 -31.82 -16.34 -4.97
CA GLY A 27 -32.56 -16.11 -6.22
C GLY A 27 -34.01 -15.65 -6.05
N SER A 28 -34.42 -15.20 -4.86
CA SER A 28 -35.76 -14.62 -4.69
C SER A 28 -35.92 -13.37 -5.55
N GLU A 29 -37.09 -13.23 -6.19
CA GLU A 29 -37.39 -12.10 -7.07
C GLU A 29 -37.30 -10.76 -6.33
N ARG A 30 -37.74 -10.74 -5.05
CA ARG A 30 -37.61 -9.56 -4.18
C ARG A 30 -36.17 -9.11 -4.02
N CYS A 31 -35.23 -10.04 -3.75
CA CYS A 31 -33.81 -9.70 -3.65
C CYS A 31 -33.25 -9.22 -4.99
N ARG A 32 -33.67 -9.83 -6.12
CA ARG A 32 -33.21 -9.43 -7.46
C ARG A 32 -33.58 -7.98 -7.77
N VAL A 33 -34.83 -7.61 -7.55
CA VAL A 33 -35.33 -6.23 -7.76
C VAL A 33 -34.65 -5.25 -6.81
N CYS A 34 -34.46 -5.63 -5.55
CA CYS A 34 -33.77 -4.79 -4.56
C CYS A 34 -32.33 -4.46 -4.98
N ILE A 35 -31.55 -5.48 -5.36
CA ILE A 35 -30.16 -5.32 -5.81
C ILE A 35 -30.09 -4.42 -7.04
N GLU A 36 -30.97 -4.65 -8.03
CA GLU A 36 -30.99 -3.86 -9.27
C GLU A 36 -31.35 -2.39 -9.00
N SER A 37 -32.30 -2.13 -8.10
CA SER A 37 -32.69 -0.78 -7.71
C SER A 37 -31.55 -0.04 -7.01
N HIS A 38 -30.88 -0.69 -6.04
CA HIS A 38 -29.72 -0.11 -5.35
C HIS A 38 -28.55 0.16 -6.30
N ALA A 39 -28.27 -0.77 -7.22
CA ALA A 39 -27.21 -0.59 -8.21
C ALA A 39 -27.47 0.65 -9.09
N ARG A 40 -28.68 0.78 -9.64
CA ARG A 40 -29.07 1.94 -10.47
C ARG A 40 -29.06 3.25 -9.66
N ALA A 41 -29.54 3.24 -8.43
CA ALA A 41 -29.53 4.42 -7.57
C ALA A 41 -28.10 4.87 -7.27
N ARG A 42 -27.21 3.93 -6.92
CA ARG A 42 -25.80 4.21 -6.65
C ARG A 42 -25.08 4.72 -7.89
N GLU A 43 -25.31 4.12 -9.05
CA GLU A 43 -24.73 4.56 -10.32
C GLU A 43 -25.13 6.01 -10.63
N ARG A 44 -26.43 6.33 -10.53
CA ARG A 44 -26.92 7.71 -10.72
C ARG A 44 -26.31 8.69 -9.72
N LEU A 45 -26.24 8.29 -8.45
CA LEU A 45 -25.65 9.08 -7.37
C LEU A 45 -24.13 9.15 -7.43
N THR A 46 -23.44 8.39 -8.28
CA THR A 46 -21.97 8.45 -8.37
C THR A 46 -21.50 8.95 -9.73
N SER A 47 -22.42 9.08 -10.69
CA SER A 47 -22.17 9.62 -12.01
C SER A 47 -21.89 11.13 -11.94
N GLY A 48 -20.64 11.51 -12.21
CA GLY A 48 -20.23 12.91 -12.28
C GLY A 48 -20.30 13.68 -10.95
N PRO A 49 -20.06 15.01 -10.99
CA PRO A 49 -20.17 15.87 -9.83
C PRO A 49 -21.63 16.04 -9.40
N ALA A 50 -21.85 16.18 -8.09
CA ALA A 50 -23.18 16.37 -7.55
C ALA A 50 -23.80 17.69 -8.03
N SER A 51 -24.98 17.60 -8.63
CA SER A 51 -25.72 18.72 -9.21
C SER A 51 -26.48 19.55 -8.18
N SER A 52 -26.83 18.95 -7.04
CA SER A 52 -27.64 19.59 -5.98
C SER A 52 -27.10 19.31 -4.57
N LYS A 53 -27.52 20.14 -3.59
CA LYS A 53 -27.21 19.90 -2.17
C LYS A 53 -27.80 18.58 -1.66
N ALA A 54 -29.00 18.23 -2.12
CA ALA A 54 -29.63 16.96 -1.77
C ALA A 54 -28.81 15.77 -2.30
N GLU A 55 -28.27 15.87 -3.50
CA GLU A 55 -27.42 14.83 -4.08
C GLU A 55 -26.09 14.70 -3.32
N ARG A 56 -25.49 15.82 -2.89
CA ARG A 56 -24.30 15.79 -2.03
C ARG A 56 -24.56 15.06 -0.70
N LEU A 57 -25.68 15.41 -0.05
CA LEU A 57 -26.09 14.77 1.20
C LEU A 57 -26.37 13.27 1.00
N ALA A 58 -27.04 12.90 -0.09
CA ALA A 58 -27.28 11.49 -0.41
C ALA A 58 -25.99 10.69 -0.60
N ARG A 59 -24.99 11.27 -1.28
CA ARG A 59 -23.66 10.65 -1.45
C ARG A 59 -22.93 10.48 -0.12
N GLU A 60 -23.07 11.44 0.78
CA GLU A 60 -22.52 11.36 2.14
C GLU A 60 -23.16 10.21 2.93
N PHE A 61 -24.50 10.08 2.92
CA PHE A 61 -25.18 8.95 3.55
C PHE A 61 -24.80 7.59 2.98
N VAL A 62 -24.65 7.48 1.65
CA VAL A 62 -24.18 6.24 1.03
C VAL A 62 -22.76 5.88 1.50
N THR A 63 -21.91 6.89 1.69
CA THR A 63 -20.54 6.68 2.20
C THR A 63 -20.57 6.23 3.66
N MET A 64 -21.40 6.86 4.50
CA MET A 64 -21.60 6.44 5.88
C MET A 64 -22.10 5.00 6.00
N LEU A 65 -23.07 4.61 5.18
CA LEU A 65 -23.61 3.25 5.16
C LEU A 65 -22.61 2.20 4.67
N ALA A 66 -21.69 2.58 3.77
CA ALA A 66 -20.66 1.69 3.25
C ALA A 66 -19.62 1.34 4.32
N GLU A 67 -19.27 2.30 5.20
CA GLU A 67 -18.29 2.10 6.27
C GLU A 67 -18.75 2.74 7.59
N PRO A 68 -19.76 2.18 8.28
CA PRO A 68 -20.34 2.78 9.48
C PRO A 68 -19.33 3.00 10.61
N SER A 69 -18.34 2.12 10.77
CA SER A 69 -17.27 2.22 11.77
C SER A 69 -16.52 3.55 11.74
N LYS A 70 -16.35 4.19 10.58
CA LYS A 70 -15.64 5.48 10.45
C LYS A 70 -16.48 6.68 10.88
N HIS A 71 -17.78 6.48 11.09
CA HIS A 71 -18.75 7.54 11.32
C HIS A 71 -19.50 7.39 12.65
N ILE A 72 -19.02 6.52 13.55
CA ILE A 72 -19.61 6.32 14.88
C ILE A 72 -19.52 7.54 15.79
N ASP A 73 -18.51 8.40 15.59
CA ASP A 73 -18.31 9.64 16.35
C ASP A 73 -19.06 10.84 15.74
N ASP A 74 -19.87 10.62 14.69
CA ASP A 74 -20.67 11.67 14.09
C ASP A 74 -21.75 12.18 15.07
N THR A 75 -21.85 13.50 15.21
CA THR A 75 -22.74 14.14 16.19
C THR A 75 -24.23 13.88 15.97
N ILE A 76 -24.64 13.55 14.75
CA ILE A 76 -26.05 13.38 14.37
C ILE A 76 -26.35 11.91 14.06
N HIS A 77 -25.45 11.23 13.35
CA HIS A 77 -25.66 9.89 12.81
C HIS A 77 -24.89 8.80 13.54
N GLY A 78 -24.00 9.16 14.48
CA GLY A 78 -23.09 8.23 15.16
C GLY A 78 -23.80 7.07 15.85
N GLU A 79 -24.89 7.34 16.57
CA GLU A 79 -25.69 6.29 17.21
C GLU A 79 -26.27 5.29 16.20
N SER A 80 -26.71 5.77 15.03
CA SER A 80 -27.22 4.91 13.96
C SER A 80 -26.09 4.09 13.33
N MET A 81 -24.93 4.71 13.10
CA MET A 81 -23.75 4.03 12.56
C MET A 81 -23.24 2.95 13.50
N LEU A 82 -23.30 3.17 14.82
CA LEU A 82 -22.96 2.16 15.82
C LEU A 82 -23.90 0.94 15.74
N VAL A 83 -25.21 1.16 15.56
CA VAL A 83 -26.18 0.07 15.38
C VAL A 83 -25.88 -0.72 14.10
N TYR A 84 -25.61 -0.01 12.99
CA TYR A 84 -25.26 -0.66 11.73
C TYR A 84 -23.96 -1.44 11.81
N GLN A 85 -22.94 -0.90 12.48
CA GLN A 85 -21.68 -1.61 12.69
C GLN A 85 -21.89 -2.90 13.48
N ARG A 86 -22.68 -2.86 14.56
CA ARG A 86 -23.00 -4.07 15.35
C ARG A 86 -23.69 -5.14 14.53
N LEU A 87 -24.57 -4.76 13.61
CA LEU A 87 -25.22 -5.71 12.69
C LEU A 87 -24.20 -6.36 11.75
N ILE A 88 -23.25 -5.56 11.22
CA ILE A 88 -22.18 -6.06 10.35
C ILE A 88 -21.26 -7.00 11.12
N ASP A 89 -20.83 -6.62 12.33
CA ASP A 89 -19.96 -7.45 13.18
C ASP A 89 -20.63 -8.79 13.55
N ALA A 90 -21.93 -8.76 13.86
CA ALA A 90 -22.69 -9.97 14.15
C ALA A 90 -22.80 -10.90 12.92
N HIS A 91 -22.78 -10.36 11.71
CA HIS A 91 -22.83 -11.13 10.46
C HIS A 91 -21.46 -11.66 10.01
N GLN A 92 -20.44 -10.81 9.99
CA GLN A 92 -19.08 -11.19 9.59
C GLN A 92 -18.39 -12.07 10.64
N GLY A 93 -18.92 -12.07 11.86
CA GLY A 93 -18.21 -12.56 13.03
C GLY A 93 -17.20 -11.51 13.49
N ILE A 94 -16.75 -11.64 14.74
CA ILE A 94 -15.63 -10.86 15.23
C ILE A 94 -14.39 -11.39 14.49
N GLU A 95 -13.88 -10.67 13.49
CA GLU A 95 -12.53 -10.96 13.00
C GLU A 95 -11.59 -10.83 14.19
N GLU A 96 -10.87 -11.90 14.52
CA GLU A 96 -9.87 -11.85 15.59
C GLU A 96 -8.87 -10.73 15.26
N ALA A 97 -8.73 -9.77 16.17
CA ALA A 97 -7.80 -8.68 16.01
C ALA A 97 -6.41 -9.26 15.68
N THR A 98 -5.82 -8.82 14.57
CA THR A 98 -4.51 -9.34 14.15
C THR A 98 -3.49 -9.08 15.25
N THR A 99 -3.03 -10.15 15.90
CA THR A 99 -2.12 -10.02 17.03
C THR A 99 -0.72 -9.61 16.55
N ILE A 100 0.06 -9.00 17.44
CA ILE A 100 1.47 -8.67 17.18
C ILE A 100 2.23 -9.93 16.73
N GLU A 101 1.93 -11.08 17.33
CA GLU A 101 2.53 -12.37 16.99
C GLU A 101 2.22 -12.80 15.54
N GLN A 102 0.99 -12.59 15.05
CA GLN A 102 0.62 -12.87 13.66
C GLN A 102 1.34 -11.95 12.69
N VAL A 103 1.51 -10.67 13.05
CA VAL A 103 2.28 -9.69 12.27
C VAL A 103 3.75 -10.12 12.20
N GLU A 104 4.36 -10.45 13.33
CA GLU A 104 5.74 -10.93 13.40
C GLU A 104 5.95 -12.22 12.61
N ALA A 105 5.01 -13.17 12.70
CA ALA A 105 5.03 -14.41 11.93
C ALA A 105 4.99 -14.15 10.42
N ARG A 106 4.19 -13.17 9.97
CA ARG A 106 4.11 -12.74 8.57
C ARG A 106 5.44 -12.15 8.10
N PHE A 107 6.05 -11.27 8.90
CA PHE A 107 7.38 -10.70 8.61
C PHE A 107 8.48 -11.75 8.62
N ALA A 108 8.45 -12.71 9.55
CA ALA A 108 9.39 -13.83 9.58
C ALA A 108 9.27 -14.70 8.32
N ARG A 109 8.03 -14.97 7.86
CA ARG A 109 7.78 -15.72 6.62
C ARG A 109 8.26 -14.98 5.38
N GLN A 110 8.10 -13.65 5.33
CA GLN A 110 8.63 -12.83 4.23
C GLN A 110 10.15 -12.81 4.23
N ARG A 111 10.81 -12.63 5.38
CA ARG A 111 12.28 -12.67 5.48
C ARG A 111 12.90 -14.00 5.05
N ARG A 112 12.17 -15.10 5.23
CA ARG A 112 12.60 -16.43 4.77
C ARG A 112 12.43 -16.64 3.26
N LYS A 113 11.57 -15.86 2.59
CA LYS A 113 11.51 -15.90 1.12
C LYS A 113 12.73 -15.16 0.58
N GLN A 114 13.49 -15.81 -0.29
CA GLN A 114 14.50 -15.11 -1.06
C GLN A 114 13.81 -14.28 -2.16
N ASP A 115 14.18 -13.01 -2.25
CA ASP A 115 13.79 -12.11 -3.34
C ASP A 115 14.47 -12.54 -4.64
N ARG A 116 13.85 -13.49 -5.33
CA ARG A 116 14.21 -13.87 -6.70
C ARG A 116 13.54 -12.89 -7.66
N SER A 117 14.25 -11.83 -8.01
CA SER A 117 13.85 -10.94 -9.09
C SER A 117 14.49 -11.40 -10.39
N LEU A 118 13.68 -11.86 -11.34
CA LEU A 118 14.14 -12.26 -12.68
C LEU A 118 14.97 -11.15 -13.36
N ILE A 119 14.61 -9.88 -13.14
CA ILE A 119 15.35 -8.73 -13.68
C ILE A 119 16.71 -8.59 -12.99
N LYS A 120 16.77 -8.75 -11.66
CA LYS A 120 18.04 -8.66 -10.91
C LYS A 120 19.00 -9.80 -11.30
N ASP A 121 18.45 -10.99 -11.53
CA ASP A 121 19.22 -12.18 -11.88
C ASP A 121 19.79 -12.12 -13.32
N VAL A 122 19.11 -11.42 -14.24
CA VAL A 122 19.53 -11.27 -15.64
C VAL A 122 20.36 -10.00 -15.88
N ALA A 123 20.05 -8.89 -15.21
CA ALA A 123 20.69 -7.59 -15.45
C ALA A 123 22.03 -7.44 -14.72
N ASN A 124 22.19 -8.04 -13.54
CA ASN A 124 23.45 -7.96 -12.80
C ASN A 124 24.36 -9.14 -13.12
N GLN A 125 25.00 -9.10 -14.28
CA GLN A 125 26.04 -10.06 -14.69
C GLN A 125 27.43 -9.67 -14.18
N SER A 126 27.52 -8.70 -13.26
CA SER A 126 28.81 -8.26 -12.72
C SER A 126 29.47 -9.42 -11.94
N PRO A 127 30.73 -9.78 -12.29
CA PRO A 127 31.50 -10.76 -11.52
C PRO A 127 31.67 -10.39 -10.05
N TRP A 128 31.56 -9.09 -9.74
CA TRP A 128 31.79 -8.53 -8.41
C TRP A 128 30.52 -8.39 -7.56
N ALA A 129 29.37 -8.83 -8.07
CA ALA A 129 28.09 -8.74 -7.34
C ALA A 129 28.08 -9.51 -6.01
N LYS A 130 28.96 -10.52 -5.87
CA LYS A 130 29.06 -11.38 -4.68
C LYS A 130 30.44 -11.35 -4.02
N ARG A 131 31.45 -10.74 -4.65
CA ARG A 131 32.82 -10.66 -4.15
C ARG A 131 33.45 -9.35 -4.61
N PRO A 132 34.11 -8.57 -3.73
CA PRO A 132 34.85 -7.40 -4.16
C PRO A 132 36.01 -7.76 -5.11
N PRO A 133 36.38 -6.89 -6.06
CA PRO A 133 37.49 -7.13 -6.98
C PRO A 133 38.82 -7.28 -6.25
N ASP A 134 39.64 -8.23 -6.70
CA ASP A 134 41.01 -8.41 -6.18
C ASP A 134 42.00 -7.38 -6.75
N ALA A 135 43.24 -7.39 -6.26
CA ALA A 135 44.23 -6.37 -6.59
C ALA A 135 44.55 -6.30 -8.10
N ALA A 136 44.62 -7.46 -8.76
CA ALA A 136 44.91 -7.53 -10.19
C ALA A 136 43.70 -7.06 -11.02
N GLU A 137 42.49 -7.49 -10.66
CA GLU A 137 41.25 -7.03 -11.29
C GLU A 137 41.05 -5.50 -11.14
N ARG A 138 41.45 -4.93 -10.00
CA ARG A 138 41.42 -3.48 -9.77
C ARG A 138 42.39 -2.72 -10.67
N GLU A 139 43.61 -3.24 -10.84
CA GLU A 139 44.60 -2.63 -11.74
C GLU A 139 44.17 -2.69 -13.20
N GLU A 140 43.56 -3.80 -13.63
CA GLU A 140 43.01 -3.95 -14.98
C GLU A 140 41.84 -2.97 -15.23
N MET A 141 40.95 -2.80 -14.24
CA MET A 141 39.90 -1.78 -14.31
C MET A 141 40.47 -0.37 -14.41
N LEU A 142 41.47 -0.03 -13.59
CA LEU A 142 42.12 1.30 -13.61
C LEU A 142 42.79 1.58 -14.97
N ALA A 143 43.41 0.57 -15.58
CA ALA A 143 43.98 0.66 -16.92
C ALA A 143 42.92 0.91 -18.00
N MET A 144 41.72 0.31 -17.86
CA MET A 144 40.61 0.49 -18.80
C MET A 144 40.02 1.91 -18.80
N PHE A 145 40.08 2.61 -17.67
CA PHE A 145 39.62 4.00 -17.56
C PHE A 145 40.62 5.03 -18.07
N GLY A 146 41.77 4.59 -18.62
CA GLY A 146 42.76 5.49 -19.21
C GLY A 146 43.33 6.50 -18.22
N VAL A 147 43.28 6.19 -16.93
CA VAL A 147 43.95 7.02 -15.92
C VAL A 147 45.44 6.84 -16.16
N GLU A 148 46.10 7.92 -16.59
CA GLU A 148 47.56 7.98 -16.65
C GLU A 148 48.13 7.42 -15.35
N LYS A 149 49.27 6.71 -15.45
CA LYS A 149 50.00 6.18 -14.28
C LYS A 149 49.92 7.20 -13.16
N PRO A 150 49.66 6.79 -11.90
CA PRO A 150 49.58 7.72 -10.78
C PRO A 150 50.75 8.68 -10.91
N GLN A 151 50.47 9.97 -11.08
CA GLN A 151 51.54 10.96 -11.08
C GLN A 151 52.34 10.72 -9.81
N GLU A 152 53.67 10.61 -9.93
CA GLU A 152 54.54 10.51 -8.77
C GLU A 152 54.24 11.73 -7.91
N VAL A 153 53.45 11.50 -6.86
CA VAL A 153 53.16 12.52 -5.87
C VAL A 153 54.49 12.77 -5.16
N PRO A 154 55.00 14.02 -5.16
CA PRO A 154 56.25 14.32 -4.50
C PRO A 154 56.18 13.86 -3.05
N THR A 155 57.28 13.32 -2.54
CA THR A 155 57.33 12.94 -1.14
C THR A 155 57.24 14.18 -0.25
N TRP A 156 56.93 13.99 1.04
CA TRP A 156 56.89 15.10 1.98
C TRP A 156 58.21 15.86 2.03
N ASP A 157 59.35 15.17 1.84
CA ASP A 157 60.66 15.80 1.79
C ASP A 157 60.83 16.68 0.54
N ASP A 158 60.31 16.23 -0.62
CA ASP A 158 60.32 17.01 -1.87
C ASP A 158 59.47 18.28 -1.76
N LEU A 159 58.28 18.17 -1.14
CA LEU A 159 57.39 19.31 -0.90
C LEU A 159 57.97 20.31 0.12
N ILE A 160 58.68 19.80 1.13
CA ILE A 160 59.36 20.64 2.13
C ILE A 160 60.52 21.39 1.47
N ALA A 161 61.26 20.75 0.57
CA ALA A 161 62.33 21.40 -0.18
C ALA A 161 61.79 22.51 -1.10
N GLU A 162 60.68 22.25 -1.81
CA GLU A 162 60.02 23.23 -2.68
C GLU A 162 59.53 24.46 -1.88
N ILE A 163 58.95 24.25 -0.69
CA ILE A 163 58.56 25.36 0.21
C ILE A 163 59.78 26.11 0.75
N GLY A 164 60.89 25.41 1.00
CA GLY A 164 62.16 26.00 1.42
C GLY A 164 62.74 26.95 0.38
N GLU A 165 62.79 26.53 -0.89
CA GLU A 165 63.25 27.38 -1.99
C GLU A 165 62.34 28.59 -2.20
N LEU A 166 61.02 28.44 -2.03
CA LEU A 166 60.06 29.54 -2.17
C LEU A 166 60.13 30.58 -1.04
N LEU A 167 60.71 30.22 0.11
CA LEU A 167 60.92 31.09 1.27
C LEU A 167 62.31 31.76 1.27
N GLU A 168 63.24 31.29 0.44
CA GLU A 168 64.58 31.88 0.28
C GLU A 168 64.64 32.95 -0.84
N GLU A 169 63.58 33.11 -1.64
CA GLU A 169 63.47 34.13 -2.71
C GLU A 169 62.91 35.51 -2.26
N ASP A 170 62.80 35.79 -0.96
CA ASP A 170 62.49 37.14 -0.40
C ASP A 170 63.65 37.74 0.43
#